data_AF-A0A1Q8VYR0-F1
#
_entry.id   AF-A0A1Q8VYR0-F1
#
_cell.length_a   1.000
_cell.length_b   1.000
_cell.length_c   1.000
_cell.angle_alpha   90.00
_cell.angle_beta   90.00
_cell.angle_gamma   90.00
#
_symmetry.space_group_name_H-M   'P 1'
#
loop_
_entity.id
_entity.type
_entity.pdbx_description
1 polymer ?
#
loop_
_entity_poly.entity_id
_entity_poly.type
_entity_poly.pdbx_seq_one_letter_code
_entity_poly.pdbx_strand_id
1 'polypeptide(L)'
;MKTILVLGATGRTGRLVCKHRPDNATVYAGLRQASYVEGQRSLPDGADASRVVDIDDHTSLSTALEGVDVVVNAIRLREDIAASALVELHQSIVAARDASRELFVVHVGGAGALHMDDGRRFWETPGFPAVTLPRGIGHAHLRDYLEQHEQSCQWAYLIPPPRYAPDGPYQGRYSRLAAGDREQAFLTDGISYEDFATALVDAVREEWHGVWLIGG
;
A
#
# COMPACT_ATOMS: atom_id res chain seq x y z
N MET A 1 2.77 15.26 -15.96
CA MET A 1 3.56 14.04 -15.70
C MET A 1 3.63 13.89 -14.21
N LYS A 2 3.07 12.80 -13.64
CA LYS A 2 3.06 12.60 -12.18
C LYS A 2 4.41 12.09 -11.71
N THR A 3 4.87 12.52 -10.55
CA THR A 3 6.04 11.95 -9.86
C THR A 3 5.56 11.01 -8.77
N ILE A 4 5.96 9.74 -8.86
CA ILE A 4 5.52 8.66 -7.98
C ILE A 4 6.70 8.17 -7.15
N LEU A 5 6.55 8.12 -5.83
CA LEU A 5 7.45 7.42 -4.94
C LEU A 5 6.84 6.09 -4.51
N VAL A 6 7.50 4.98 -4.82
CA VAL A 6 7.08 3.65 -4.36
C VAL A 6 7.85 3.28 -3.10
N LEU A 7 7.19 3.29 -1.95
CA LEU A 7 7.75 2.80 -0.70
C LEU A 7 7.61 1.27 -0.63
N GLY A 8 8.65 0.57 -0.18
CA GLY A 8 8.67 -0.90 -0.26
C GLY A 8 8.90 -1.44 -1.68
N ALA A 9 9.52 -0.65 -2.57
CA ALA A 9 9.76 -0.97 -3.98
C ALA A 9 10.52 -2.28 -4.26
N THR A 10 11.21 -2.83 -3.26
CA THR A 10 11.94 -4.10 -3.36
C THR A 10 11.14 -5.30 -2.86
N GLY A 11 9.95 -5.07 -2.29
CA GLY A 11 9.01 -6.11 -1.90
C GLY A 11 8.27 -6.68 -3.10
N ARG A 12 7.55 -7.79 -2.89
CA ARG A 12 6.83 -8.51 -3.95
C ARG A 12 5.79 -7.63 -4.66
N THR A 13 4.99 -6.85 -3.94
CA THR A 13 4.02 -5.93 -4.54
C THR A 13 4.72 -4.70 -5.12
N GLY A 14 5.58 -4.03 -4.34
CA GLY A 14 6.21 -2.77 -4.76
C GLY A 14 7.04 -2.90 -6.05
N ARG A 15 7.77 -4.01 -6.23
CA ARG A 15 8.52 -4.23 -7.48
C ARG A 15 7.62 -4.34 -8.70
N LEU A 16 6.42 -4.91 -8.53
CA LEU A 16 5.44 -5.06 -9.61
C LEU A 16 4.74 -3.73 -9.91
N VAL A 17 4.55 -2.87 -8.91
CA VAL A 17 4.12 -1.48 -9.13
C VAL A 17 5.15 -0.72 -9.96
N CYS A 18 6.44 -0.85 -9.67
CA CYS A 18 7.49 -0.25 -10.51
C CYS A 18 7.46 -0.80 -11.94
N LYS A 19 7.33 -2.12 -12.10
CA LYS A 19 7.27 -2.80 -13.41
C LYS A 19 6.09 -2.32 -14.26
N HIS A 20 4.90 -2.21 -13.67
CA HIS A 20 3.64 -1.86 -14.36
C HIS A 20 3.35 -0.37 -14.42
N ARG A 21 4.28 0.48 -13.97
CA ARG A 21 4.12 1.94 -13.84
C ARG A 21 3.29 2.62 -14.94
N PRO A 22 2.64 3.76 -14.65
CA PRO A 22 2.05 4.58 -15.69
C PRO A 22 3.10 5.08 -16.69
N ASP A 23 2.78 5.03 -17.99
CA ASP A 23 3.69 5.46 -19.07
C ASP A 23 4.15 6.92 -18.94
N ASN A 24 3.27 7.80 -18.45
CA ASN A 24 3.50 9.25 -18.34
C ASN A 24 3.76 9.71 -16.90
N ALA A 25 4.55 8.94 -16.15
CA ALA A 25 4.94 9.28 -14.78
C ALA A 25 6.43 9.04 -14.55
N THR A 26 7.09 9.83 -13.70
CA THR A 26 8.43 9.52 -13.19
C THR A 26 8.29 8.65 -11.95
N VAL A 27 9.01 7.52 -11.88
CA VAL A 27 8.90 6.56 -10.77
C VAL A 27 10.22 6.46 -10.01
N TYR A 28 10.18 6.83 -8.73
CA TYR A 28 11.27 6.65 -7.78
C TYR A 28 11.03 5.42 -6.91
N ALA A 29 12.04 4.55 -6.80
CA ALA A 29 12.06 3.47 -5.83
C ALA A 29 12.59 3.97 -4.47
N GLY A 30 11.75 3.91 -3.43
CA GLY A 30 12.18 4.19 -2.06
C GLY A 30 12.98 3.03 -1.49
N LEU A 31 14.27 3.25 -1.21
CA LEU A 31 15.20 2.25 -0.69
C LEU A 31 15.68 2.63 0.71
N ARG A 32 15.82 1.63 1.59
CA ARG A 32 16.45 1.84 2.90
C ARG A 32 17.91 2.26 2.75
N GLN A 33 18.39 3.15 3.61
CA GLN A 33 19.75 3.70 3.56
C GLN A 33 20.83 2.61 3.49
N ALA A 34 20.74 1.57 4.33
CA ALA A 34 21.68 0.45 4.29
C ALA A 34 21.74 -0.22 2.91
N SER A 35 20.58 -0.45 2.27
CA SER A 35 20.53 -1.06 0.93
C SER A 35 21.08 -0.15 -0.18
N TYR A 36 20.94 1.17 -0.01
CA TYR A 36 21.48 2.15 -0.96
C TYR A 36 23.01 2.29 -0.82
N VAL A 37 23.52 2.41 0.41
CA VAL A 37 24.95 2.59 0.69
C VAL A 37 25.77 1.35 0.37
N GLU A 38 25.23 0.16 0.65
CA GLU A 38 25.96 -1.09 0.40
C GLU A 38 25.95 -1.48 -1.09
N GLY A 39 25.23 -0.75 -1.97
CA GLY A 39 25.11 -1.09 -3.40
C GLY A 39 24.47 -2.47 -3.67
N GLN A 40 23.89 -3.09 -2.64
CA GLN A 40 23.49 -4.50 -2.64
C GLN A 40 22.17 -4.77 -3.36
N ARG A 41 21.40 -3.73 -3.72
CA ARG A 41 20.12 -3.90 -4.40
C ARG A 41 20.12 -3.16 -5.73
N SER A 42 19.93 -3.92 -6.80
CA SER A 42 19.59 -3.39 -8.10
C SER A 42 18.29 -2.61 -8.03
N LEU A 43 18.20 -1.53 -8.79
CA LEU A 43 16.97 -0.78 -8.98
C LEU A 43 15.89 -1.74 -9.53
N PRO A 44 14.66 -1.75 -8.98
CA PRO A 44 13.58 -2.56 -9.52
C PRO A 44 13.28 -2.19 -10.97
N ASP A 45 12.96 -3.17 -11.80
CA ASP A 45 12.54 -2.94 -13.19
C ASP A 45 11.41 -1.92 -13.25
N GLY A 46 11.53 -0.95 -14.15
CA GLY A 46 10.57 0.12 -14.36
C GLY A 46 10.77 1.37 -13.50
N ALA A 47 11.56 1.34 -12.42
CA ALA A 47 11.91 2.57 -11.70
C ALA A 47 12.95 3.39 -12.48
N ASP A 48 12.79 4.73 -12.51
CA ASP A 48 13.71 5.64 -13.20
C ASP A 48 14.95 5.96 -12.34
N ALA A 49 14.78 6.00 -11.03
CA ALA A 49 15.85 6.23 -10.05
C ALA A 49 15.43 5.76 -8.65
N SER A 50 16.36 5.75 -7.71
CA SER A 50 16.08 5.48 -6.29
C SER A 50 16.14 6.74 -5.44
N ARG A 51 15.39 6.76 -4.34
CA ARG A 51 15.54 7.74 -3.25
C ARG A 51 15.79 7.00 -1.94
N VAL A 52 16.68 7.54 -1.11
CA VAL A 52 16.93 7.00 0.23
C VAL A 52 15.75 7.36 1.12
N VAL A 53 15.19 6.36 1.79
CA VAL A 53 14.07 6.51 2.72
C VAL A 53 14.41 5.75 4.01
N ASP A 54 14.44 6.49 5.10
CA ASP A 54 14.24 5.98 6.44
C ASP A 54 12.87 6.47 6.94
N ILE A 55 11.99 5.53 7.27
CA ILE A 55 10.61 5.85 7.68
C ILE A 55 10.51 6.43 9.09
N ASP A 56 11.58 6.25 9.89
CA ASP A 56 11.68 6.75 11.25
C ASP A 56 12.41 8.11 11.31
N ASP A 57 12.91 8.61 10.17
CA ASP A 57 13.57 9.92 10.03
C ASP A 57 12.73 10.86 9.17
N HIS A 58 12.16 11.89 9.81
CA HIS A 58 11.37 12.93 9.15
C HIS A 58 12.15 13.66 8.05
N THR A 59 13.44 13.93 8.26
CA THR A 59 14.27 14.62 7.26
C THR A 59 14.48 13.73 6.04
N SER A 60 14.77 12.44 6.26
CA SER A 60 14.89 11.48 5.17
C SER A 60 13.60 11.37 4.36
N LEU A 61 12.44 11.27 5.03
CA LEU A 61 11.14 11.23 4.34
C LEU A 61 10.86 12.52 3.57
N SER A 62 11.11 13.68 4.17
CA SER A 62 10.86 14.99 3.55
C SER A 62 11.68 15.16 2.26
N THR A 63 12.98 14.89 2.32
CA THR A 63 13.85 14.90 1.13
C THR A 63 13.39 13.87 0.08
N ALA A 64 12.97 12.68 0.51
CA ALA A 64 12.46 11.68 -0.43
C ALA A 64 11.12 12.06 -1.07
N LEU A 65 10.33 12.94 -0.45
CA LEU A 65 9.04 13.42 -0.95
C LEU A 65 9.13 14.70 -1.80
N GLU A 66 10.30 15.32 -1.91
CA GLU A 66 10.47 16.54 -2.72
C GLU A 66 10.00 16.34 -4.17
N GLY A 67 8.99 17.12 -4.57
CA GLY A 67 8.41 17.06 -5.91
C GLY A 67 7.55 15.83 -6.20
N VAL A 68 7.26 14.98 -5.21
CA VAL A 68 6.40 13.80 -5.35
C VAL A 68 4.94 14.23 -5.34
N ASP A 69 4.17 13.74 -6.31
CA ASP A 69 2.72 13.95 -6.39
C ASP A 69 1.96 12.77 -5.76
N VAL A 70 2.52 11.56 -5.86
CA VAL A 70 1.89 10.32 -5.39
C VAL A 70 2.86 9.44 -4.63
N VAL A 71 2.45 8.93 -3.48
CA VAL A 71 3.14 7.85 -2.76
C VAL A 71 2.35 6.56 -2.92
N VAL A 72 2.99 5.51 -3.45
CA VAL A 72 2.45 4.15 -3.31
C VAL A 72 3.14 3.49 -2.13
N ASN A 73 2.41 3.33 -1.02
CA ASN A 73 2.89 2.67 0.17
C ASN A 73 2.66 1.15 0.09
N ALA A 74 3.69 0.43 -0.35
CA ALA A 74 3.74 -1.03 -0.38
C ALA A 74 4.68 -1.62 0.69
N ILE A 75 4.96 -0.87 1.77
CA ILE A 75 5.78 -1.37 2.88
C ILE A 75 5.03 -2.50 3.60
N ARG A 76 5.64 -3.67 3.64
CA ARG A 76 5.27 -4.74 4.56
C ARG A 76 6.13 -4.64 5.81
N LEU A 77 5.58 -4.14 6.91
CA LEU A 77 6.25 -4.17 8.20
C LEU A 77 6.46 -5.62 8.69
N ARG A 78 7.35 -5.78 9.67
CA ARG A 78 7.73 -7.09 10.25
C ARG A 78 6.53 -7.77 10.94
N GLU A 79 6.73 -8.99 11.42
CA GLU A 79 5.64 -9.81 11.99
C GLU A 79 5.17 -9.31 13.34
N ASP A 80 6.06 -8.72 14.13
CA ASP A 80 5.76 -8.14 15.43
C ASP A 80 5.74 -6.62 15.30
N ILE A 81 4.54 -6.06 15.13
CA ILE A 81 4.30 -4.62 15.03
C ILE A 81 3.25 -4.21 16.04
N ALA A 82 3.40 -2.99 16.58
CA ALA A 82 2.36 -2.37 17.36
C ALA A 82 1.10 -2.16 16.50
N ALA A 83 -0.08 -2.18 17.13
CA ALA A 83 -1.35 -1.94 16.45
C ALA A 83 -1.40 -0.58 15.74
N SER A 84 -0.67 0.43 16.26
CA SER A 84 -0.56 1.77 15.69
C SER A 84 0.48 1.90 14.58
N ALA A 85 1.36 0.93 14.36
CA ALA A 85 2.56 1.13 13.52
C ALA A 85 2.25 1.52 12.06
N LEU A 86 1.15 1.03 11.50
CA LEU A 86 0.73 1.43 10.14
C LEU A 86 0.09 2.82 10.10
N VAL A 87 -0.60 3.22 11.17
CA VAL A 87 -1.12 4.59 11.35
C VAL A 87 0.05 5.57 11.50
N GLU A 88 1.01 5.26 12.36
CA GLU A 88 2.22 6.05 12.58
C GLU A 88 3.00 6.23 11.27
N LEU A 89 3.17 5.16 10.49
CA LEU A 89 3.80 5.25 9.17
C LEU A 89 3.06 6.22 8.22
N HIS A 90 1.72 6.14 8.17
CA HIS A 90 0.93 7.07 7.36
C HIS A 90 1.11 8.51 7.84
N GLN A 91 1.03 8.74 9.16
CA GLN A 91 1.23 10.05 9.77
C GLN A 91 2.62 10.61 9.47
N SER A 92 3.68 9.79 9.51
CA SER A 92 5.03 10.21 9.13
C SER A 92 5.12 10.64 7.67
N ILE A 93 4.48 9.91 6.74
CA ILE A 93 4.42 10.29 5.31
C ILE A 93 3.70 11.64 5.15
N VAL A 94 2.55 11.81 5.81
CA VAL A 94 1.76 13.04 5.74
C VAL A 94 2.51 14.21 6.38
N ALA A 95 3.17 14.02 7.52
CA ALA A 95 3.92 15.05 8.22
C ALA A 95 5.20 15.48 7.48
N ALA A 96 5.75 14.61 6.64
CA ALA A 96 6.93 14.89 5.82
C ALA A 96 6.61 15.54 4.46
N ARG A 97 5.33 15.64 4.09
CA ARG A 97 4.93 16.25 2.81
C ARG A 97 5.22 17.76 2.78
N ASP A 98 5.46 18.28 1.59
CA ASP A 98 5.40 19.72 1.34
C ASP A 98 3.95 20.20 1.48
N ALA A 99 3.66 20.96 2.53
CA ALA A 99 2.31 21.45 2.83
C ALA A 99 1.73 22.39 1.77
N SER A 100 2.55 22.90 0.84
CA SER A 100 2.10 23.70 -0.30
C SER A 100 1.59 22.86 -1.48
N ARG A 101 1.74 21.54 -1.40
CA ARG A 101 1.36 20.59 -2.46
C ARG A 101 0.40 19.54 -1.93
N GLU A 102 -0.54 19.15 -2.77
CA GLU A 102 -1.33 17.95 -2.50
C GLU A 102 -0.46 16.71 -2.70
N LEU A 103 -0.57 15.77 -1.76
CA LEU A 103 0.08 14.46 -1.83
C LEU A 103 -1.00 13.39 -1.83
N PHE A 104 -1.07 12.60 -2.90
CA PHE A 104 -1.95 11.45 -2.97
C PHE A 104 -1.26 10.20 -2.43
N VAL A 105 -1.84 9.51 -1.44
CA VAL A 105 -1.24 8.31 -0.85
C VAL A 105 -2.09 7.07 -1.16
N VAL A 106 -1.54 6.16 -1.97
CA VAL A 106 -2.15 4.86 -2.29
C VAL A 106 -1.52 3.78 -1.42
N HIS A 107 -2.31 3.20 -0.53
CA HIS A 107 -1.88 2.16 0.40
C HIS A 107 -2.21 0.76 -0.11
N VAL A 108 -1.24 -0.15 0.02
CA VAL A 108 -1.52 -1.58 0.04
C VAL A 108 -2.14 -1.92 1.40
N GLY A 109 -3.42 -2.27 1.38
CA GLY A 109 -4.17 -2.70 2.56
C GLY A 109 -3.97 -4.19 2.87
N GLY A 110 -4.81 -4.70 3.77
CA GLY A 110 -4.71 -6.09 4.22
C GLY A 110 -6.06 -6.64 4.65
N ALA A 111 -6.29 -7.92 4.33
CA ALA A 111 -7.57 -8.60 4.54
C ALA A 111 -8.07 -8.58 6.00
N GLY A 112 -7.18 -8.41 6.98
CA GLY A 112 -7.59 -8.24 8.38
C GLY A 112 -8.55 -7.06 8.61
N ALA A 113 -8.52 -6.05 7.73
CA ALA A 113 -9.37 -4.87 7.80
C ALA A 113 -10.78 -5.06 7.22
N LEU A 114 -11.12 -6.24 6.68
CA LEU A 114 -12.45 -6.53 6.10
C LEU A 114 -13.53 -6.58 7.20
N HIS A 115 -14.71 -6.05 6.90
CA HIS A 115 -15.92 -6.16 7.72
C HIS A 115 -16.62 -7.50 7.52
N MET A 116 -16.92 -8.19 8.61
CA MET A 116 -17.72 -9.41 8.61
C MET A 116 -19.20 -9.06 8.82
N ASP A 117 -20.10 -9.96 8.39
CA ASP A 117 -21.55 -9.76 8.49
C ASP A 117 -22.04 -9.72 9.95
N ASP A 118 -21.24 -10.23 10.89
CA ASP A 118 -21.49 -10.20 12.33
C ASP A 118 -20.95 -8.94 13.04
N GLY A 119 -20.46 -7.96 12.27
CA GLY A 119 -19.95 -6.69 12.78
C GLY A 119 -18.47 -6.71 13.19
N ARG A 120 -17.81 -7.87 13.20
CA ARG A 120 -16.37 -7.97 13.49
C ARG A 120 -15.52 -7.57 12.29
N ARG A 121 -14.24 -7.30 12.55
CA ARG A 121 -13.17 -7.34 11.54
C ARG A 121 -12.75 -8.80 11.28
N PHE A 122 -12.24 -9.09 10.09
CA PHE A 122 -11.76 -10.44 9.78
C PHE A 122 -10.68 -10.94 10.75
N TRP A 123 -9.83 -10.05 11.27
CA TRP A 123 -8.80 -10.41 12.24
C TRP A 123 -9.35 -10.93 13.57
N GLU A 124 -10.58 -10.58 13.94
CA GLU A 124 -11.26 -11.02 15.16
C GLU A 124 -11.94 -12.40 15.00
N THR A 125 -11.89 -12.97 13.79
CA THR A 125 -12.51 -14.27 13.51
C THR A 125 -11.59 -15.43 13.89
N PRO A 126 -12.14 -16.59 14.34
CA PRO A 126 -11.32 -17.77 14.64
C PRO A 126 -10.51 -18.31 13.46
N GLY A 127 -10.89 -17.97 12.23
CA GLY A 127 -10.21 -18.40 11.00
C GLY A 127 -9.00 -17.54 10.63
N PHE A 128 -8.72 -16.45 11.36
CA PHE A 128 -7.61 -15.58 11.04
C PHE A 128 -6.25 -16.22 11.38
N PRO A 129 -5.24 -16.17 10.50
CA PRO A 129 -3.94 -16.80 10.77
C PRO A 129 -3.19 -16.10 11.91
N ALA A 130 -2.93 -16.83 13.00
CA ALA A 130 -2.26 -16.32 14.20
C ALA A 130 -0.91 -15.63 13.91
N VAL A 131 -0.12 -16.18 12.98
CA VAL A 131 1.19 -15.63 12.56
C VAL A 131 1.10 -14.25 11.90
N THR A 132 -0.09 -13.86 11.45
CA THR A 132 -0.34 -12.57 10.82
C THR A 132 -1.21 -11.65 11.66
N LEU A 133 -1.62 -12.08 12.85
CA LEU A 133 -2.56 -11.34 13.70
C LEU A 133 -2.12 -9.89 14.00
N PRO A 134 -0.86 -9.60 14.37
CA PRO A 134 -0.44 -8.21 14.59
C PRO A 134 -0.63 -7.32 13.36
N ARG A 135 -0.37 -7.85 12.15
CA ARG A 135 -0.64 -7.13 10.90
C ARG A 135 -2.12 -6.99 10.61
N GLY A 136 -2.93 -8.01 10.89
CA GLY A 136 -4.38 -7.94 10.75
C GLY A 136 -4.97 -6.79 11.56
N ILE A 137 -4.54 -6.66 12.82
CA ILE A 137 -4.90 -5.57 13.73
C ILE A 137 -4.42 -4.23 13.18
N GLY A 138 -3.14 -4.12 12.82
CA GLY A 138 -2.57 -2.87 12.29
C GLY A 138 -3.27 -2.37 11.02
N HIS A 139 -3.65 -3.28 10.10
CA HIS A 139 -4.37 -2.92 8.90
C HIS A 139 -5.80 -2.46 9.18
N ALA A 140 -6.47 -3.05 10.17
CA ALA A 140 -7.79 -2.58 10.61
C ALA A 140 -7.68 -1.17 11.21
N HIS A 141 -6.70 -0.94 12.09
CA HIS A 141 -6.45 0.38 12.68
C HIS A 141 -6.11 1.44 11.64
N LEU A 142 -5.30 1.13 10.62
CA LEU A 142 -5.02 2.06 9.54
C LEU A 142 -6.29 2.39 8.73
N ARG A 143 -7.10 1.38 8.39
CA ARG A 143 -8.38 1.63 7.68
C ARG A 143 -9.27 2.56 8.49
N ASP A 144 -9.47 2.26 9.78
CA ASP A 144 -10.33 3.04 10.67
C ASP A 144 -9.81 4.49 10.81
N TYR A 145 -8.49 4.67 10.95
CA TYR A 145 -7.88 5.99 10.99
C TYR A 145 -8.15 6.79 9.72
N LEU A 146 -7.92 6.20 8.53
CA LEU A 146 -8.14 6.86 7.25
C LEU A 146 -9.61 7.28 7.06
N GLU A 147 -10.56 6.39 7.34
CA GLU A 147 -12.00 6.63 7.21
C GLU A 147 -12.51 7.73 8.17
N GLN A 148 -11.94 7.82 9.38
CA GLN A 148 -12.39 8.73 10.43
C GLN A 148 -11.69 10.09 10.42
N HIS A 149 -10.40 10.15 10.10
CA HIS A 149 -9.57 11.33 10.33
C HIS A 149 -9.03 11.98 9.04
N GLU A 150 -8.99 11.25 7.92
CA GLU A 150 -8.36 11.72 6.68
C GLU A 150 -9.39 12.01 5.57
N GLN A 151 -10.63 12.36 5.93
CA GLN A 151 -11.74 12.55 4.99
C GLN A 151 -11.52 13.67 3.96
N SER A 152 -10.67 14.65 4.28
CA SER A 152 -10.28 15.75 3.40
C SER A 152 -8.98 15.50 2.64
N CYS A 153 -8.30 14.37 2.90
CA CYS A 153 -7.01 14.05 2.31
C CYS A 153 -7.15 13.11 1.11
N GLN A 154 -6.19 13.21 0.20
CA GLN A 154 -6.13 12.38 -1.00
C GLN A 154 -5.50 11.03 -0.64
N TRP A 155 -6.32 9.99 -0.45
CA TRP A 155 -5.82 8.63 -0.22
C TRP A 155 -6.71 7.54 -0.83
N ALA A 156 -6.09 6.41 -1.14
CA ALA A 156 -6.74 5.17 -1.52
C ALA A 156 -6.22 4.03 -0.66
N TYR A 157 -7.08 3.12 -0.23
CA TYR A 157 -6.71 1.93 0.55
C TYR A 157 -7.24 0.68 -0.14
N LEU A 158 -6.34 -0.05 -0.83
CA LEU A 158 -6.71 -1.21 -1.63
C LEU A 158 -6.50 -2.49 -0.83
N ILE A 159 -7.56 -3.24 -0.57
CA ILE A 159 -7.53 -4.47 0.23
C ILE A 159 -7.49 -5.68 -0.71
N PRO A 160 -6.44 -6.52 -0.68
CA PRO A 160 -6.43 -7.80 -1.35
C PRO A 160 -7.23 -8.85 -0.55
N PRO A 161 -7.75 -9.92 -1.19
CA PRO A 161 -8.35 -11.04 -0.50
C PRO A 161 -7.29 -11.81 0.32
N PRO A 162 -7.69 -12.65 1.30
CA PRO A 162 -6.75 -13.46 2.07
C PRO A 162 -5.85 -14.35 1.20
N ARG A 163 -6.37 -14.86 0.08
CA ARG A 163 -5.59 -15.56 -0.93
C ARG A 163 -4.88 -14.56 -1.85
N TYR A 164 -3.84 -13.95 -1.31
CA TYR A 164 -2.96 -13.08 -2.08
C TYR A 164 -1.75 -13.89 -2.57
N ALA A 165 -1.72 -14.23 -3.86
CA ALA A 165 -0.86 -15.28 -4.41
C ALA A 165 0.38 -14.72 -5.13
N PRO A 166 1.60 -14.84 -4.56
CA PRO A 166 2.82 -14.28 -5.17
C PRO A 166 3.22 -14.98 -6.46
N ASP A 167 2.90 -16.28 -6.57
CA ASP A 167 3.20 -17.12 -7.73
C ASP A 167 1.93 -17.40 -8.57
N GLY A 168 0.85 -16.63 -8.34
CA GLY A 168 -0.36 -16.71 -9.14
C GLY A 168 -0.13 -16.18 -10.56
N PRO A 169 -0.85 -16.70 -11.57
CA PRO A 169 -0.72 -16.23 -12.95
C PRO A 169 -1.22 -14.79 -13.07
N TYR A 170 -0.51 -13.97 -13.86
CA TYR A 170 -1.00 -12.65 -14.27
C TYR A 170 -2.14 -12.82 -15.27
N GLN A 171 -3.33 -12.33 -14.93
CA GLN A 171 -4.52 -12.43 -15.78
C GLN A 171 -4.78 -11.15 -16.58
N GLY A 172 -4.15 -10.03 -16.22
CA GLY A 172 -4.38 -8.71 -16.81
C GLY A 172 -5.75 -8.15 -16.48
N ARG A 173 -6.40 -8.65 -15.43
CA ARG A 173 -7.73 -8.23 -14.98
C ARG A 173 -7.88 -8.45 -13.48
N TYR A 174 -8.79 -7.68 -12.89
CA TYR A 174 -9.18 -7.79 -11.49
C TYR A 174 -10.63 -7.31 -11.35
N SER A 175 -11.28 -7.71 -10.27
CA SER A 175 -12.55 -7.12 -9.84
C SER A 175 -12.28 -5.99 -8.83
N ARG A 176 -13.05 -4.90 -8.94
CA ARG A 176 -12.98 -3.74 -8.03
C ARG A 176 -14.35 -3.52 -7.40
N LEU A 177 -14.40 -3.57 -6.07
CA LEU A 177 -15.62 -3.30 -5.30
C LEU A 177 -15.34 -2.18 -4.29
N ALA A 178 -16.26 -1.23 -4.17
CA ALA A 178 -16.19 -0.26 -3.08
C ALA A 178 -16.43 -1.00 -1.75
N ALA A 179 -15.73 -0.57 -0.69
CA ALA A 179 -16.04 -1.01 0.66
C ALA A 179 -17.51 -0.72 1.03
N GLY A 180 -18.08 -1.58 1.89
CA GLY A 180 -19.49 -1.50 2.26
C GLY A 180 -20.07 -2.88 2.54
N ASP A 181 -21.23 -3.17 1.96
CA ASP A 181 -21.92 -4.44 2.23
C ASP A 181 -21.24 -5.62 1.53
N ARG A 182 -21.19 -6.77 2.22
CA ARG A 182 -20.70 -8.08 1.71
C ARG A 182 -19.18 -8.25 1.59
N GLU A 183 -18.38 -7.52 2.37
CA GLU A 183 -16.92 -7.76 2.38
C GLU A 183 -16.56 -9.18 2.86
N GLN A 184 -17.42 -9.86 3.64
CA GLN A 184 -17.21 -11.25 4.03
C GLN A 184 -17.12 -12.22 2.84
N ALA A 185 -17.84 -11.97 1.74
CA ALA A 185 -17.77 -12.82 0.55
C ALA A 185 -16.36 -12.82 -0.08
N PHE A 186 -15.62 -11.72 0.11
CA PHE A 186 -14.27 -11.52 -0.39
C PHE A 186 -13.23 -12.46 0.24
N LEU A 187 -13.55 -13.10 1.38
CA LEU A 187 -12.68 -14.10 2.01
C LEU A 187 -12.43 -15.34 1.13
N THR A 188 -13.34 -15.62 0.20
CA THR A 188 -13.25 -16.78 -0.70
C THR A 188 -12.57 -16.47 -2.03
N ASP A 189 -12.30 -15.20 -2.31
CA ASP A 189 -11.64 -14.71 -3.52
C ASP A 189 -10.12 -14.97 -3.48
N GLY A 190 -9.42 -14.67 -4.57
CA GLY A 190 -7.98 -14.67 -4.66
C GLY A 190 -7.46 -13.84 -5.81
N ILE A 191 -6.31 -13.22 -5.61
CA ILE A 191 -5.67 -12.39 -6.64
C ILE A 191 -4.17 -12.67 -6.69
N SER A 192 -3.59 -12.57 -7.90
CA SER A 192 -2.13 -12.57 -8.06
C SER A 192 -1.54 -11.24 -7.57
N TYR A 193 -0.27 -11.26 -7.16
CA TYR A 193 0.44 -10.02 -6.82
C TYR A 193 0.56 -9.07 -8.02
N GLU A 194 0.58 -9.62 -9.24
CA GLU A 194 0.76 -8.84 -10.45
C GLU A 194 -0.53 -8.15 -10.87
N ASP A 195 -1.67 -8.83 -10.83
CA ASP A 195 -2.98 -8.20 -11.09
C ASP A 195 -3.31 -7.15 -10.02
N PHE A 196 -2.98 -7.41 -8.74
CA PHE A 196 -3.14 -6.40 -7.69
C PHE A 196 -2.24 -5.18 -7.90
N ALA A 197 -1.01 -5.37 -8.41
CA ALA A 197 -0.13 -4.27 -8.77
C ALA A 197 -0.69 -3.43 -9.93
N THR A 198 -1.34 -4.06 -10.92
CA THR A 198 -2.07 -3.34 -11.96
C THR A 198 -3.19 -2.47 -11.35
N ALA A 199 -3.95 -3.00 -10.39
CA ALA A 199 -4.98 -2.21 -9.71
C ALA A 199 -4.42 -1.01 -8.92
N LEU A 200 -3.26 -1.15 -8.28
CA LEU A 200 -2.56 -0.02 -7.63
C LEU A 200 -2.16 1.05 -8.65
N VAL A 201 -1.65 0.65 -9.81
CA VAL A 201 -1.28 1.58 -10.90
C VAL A 201 -2.51 2.30 -11.43
N ASP A 202 -3.62 1.58 -11.64
CA ASP A 202 -4.87 2.19 -12.09
C ASP A 202 -5.48 3.12 -11.03
N ALA A 203 -5.37 2.78 -9.75
CA ALA A 203 -5.75 3.69 -8.66
C ALA A 203 -4.94 5.01 -8.69
N VAL A 204 -3.65 4.96 -9.06
CA VAL A 204 -2.83 6.17 -9.25
C VAL A 204 -3.24 6.97 -10.48
N ARG A 205 -3.56 6.29 -11.58
CA ARG A 205 -3.92 6.92 -12.87
C ARG A 205 -5.29 7.58 -12.82
N GLU A 206 -6.25 6.89 -12.22
CA GLU A 206 -7.66 7.29 -12.13
C GLU A 206 -7.99 8.02 -10.82
N GLU A 207 -7.01 8.20 -9.93
CA GLU A 207 -7.15 8.93 -8.65
C GLU A 207 -8.30 8.38 -7.81
N TRP A 208 -8.27 7.08 -7.50
CA TRP A 208 -9.30 6.48 -6.66
C TRP A 208 -9.22 7.04 -5.23
N HIS A 209 -10.37 7.20 -4.57
CA HIS A 209 -10.43 7.61 -3.16
C HIS A 209 -11.19 6.60 -2.32
N GLY A 210 -10.82 6.50 -1.05
CA GLY A 210 -11.48 5.62 -0.10
C GLY A 210 -10.96 4.18 -0.16
N VAL A 211 -11.78 3.26 0.33
CA VAL A 211 -11.43 1.85 0.46
C VAL A 211 -11.99 1.03 -0.70
N TRP A 212 -11.12 0.20 -1.29
CA TRP A 212 -11.46 -0.65 -2.42
C TRP A 212 -11.03 -2.10 -2.18
N LEU A 213 -11.91 -3.06 -2.45
CA LEU A 213 -11.59 -4.48 -2.46
C LEU A 213 -11.18 -4.89 -3.88
N ILE A 214 -10.02 -5.52 -4.02
CA ILE A 214 -9.43 -5.88 -5.31
C ILE A 214 -9.25 -7.39 -5.43
N GLY A 215 -10.18 -8.04 -6.14
CA GLY A 215 -10.25 -9.50 -6.33
C GLY A 215 -9.78 -9.96 -7.70
N GLY A 216 -9.74 -11.28 -7.91
CA GLY A 216 -9.33 -11.89 -9.19
C GLY A 216 -10.43 -11.98 -10.24
#